data_AF-W1DM24-F1
#
_entry.id   AF-W1DM24-F1
#
_cell.length_a   1.000
_cell.length_b   1.000
_cell.length_c   1.000
_cell.angle_alpha   90.00
_cell.angle_beta   90.00
_cell.angle_gamma   90.00
#
_symmetry.space_group_name_H-M   'P 1'
#
loop_
_entity.id
_entity.type
_entity.pdbx_description
1 polymer ?
#
loop_
_entity_poly.entity_id
_entity_poly.type
_entity_poly.pdbx_seq_one_letter_code
_entity_poly.pdbx_strand_id
1 'polypeptide(L)'
;MQYDLIIIGSGSVGAAAGYYARRAGLNVLMTDAHQPPHQEGSHHGSSRLIRHAYGEGEKYVPLVLRAQQLWDELAEISGEACLNAPASLTSAPPAPLFSPTSPPAPVRSSLRWKSWMPRP
;
A
#
# COMPACT_ATOMS: atom_id res chain seq x y z
N MET A 1 31.59 -6.75 14.52
CA MET A 1 30.14 -7.02 14.57
C MET A 1 29.72 -7.62 13.24
N GLN A 2 28.88 -8.65 13.24
CA GLN A 2 28.40 -9.34 12.03
C GLN A 2 26.88 -9.30 12.03
N TYR A 3 26.28 -8.94 10.89
CA TYR A 3 24.83 -8.84 10.68
C TYR A 3 24.45 -9.63 9.45
N ASP A 4 23.24 -10.19 9.43
CA ASP A 4 22.69 -10.89 8.27
C ASP A 4 22.09 -9.92 7.25
N LEU A 5 21.59 -8.77 7.73
CA LEU A 5 21.02 -7.71 6.90
C LEU A 5 21.35 -6.34 7.49
N ILE A 6 21.82 -5.43 6.64
CA ILE A 6 22.00 -4.01 6.98
C ILE A 6 21.02 -3.20 6.13
N ILE A 7 20.21 -2.38 6.79
CA ILE A 7 19.25 -1.48 6.16
C ILE A 7 19.78 -0.06 6.29
N ILE A 8 20.02 0.59 5.15
CA ILE A 8 20.45 1.97 5.06
C ILE A 8 19.23 2.84 4.81
N GLY A 9 18.83 3.63 5.80
CA GLY A 9 17.59 4.41 5.84
C GLY A 9 16.48 3.62 6.55
N SER A 10 16.09 4.05 7.74
CA SER A 10 15.03 3.44 8.56
C SER A 10 13.74 4.28 8.61
N GLY A 11 13.47 5.04 7.54
CA GLY A 11 12.14 5.61 7.24
C GLY A 11 11.09 4.55 6.89
N SER A 12 9.98 4.92 6.24
CA SER A 12 8.83 4.01 6.03
C SER A 12 9.15 2.61 5.51
N VAL A 13 9.92 2.51 4.42
CA VAL A 13 10.25 1.21 3.80
C VAL A 13 11.25 0.44 4.65
N GLY A 14 12.28 1.11 5.17
CA GLY A 14 13.31 0.49 5.99
C GLY A 14 12.77 -0.01 7.34
N ALA A 15 11.87 0.74 7.96
CA ALA A 15 11.17 0.35 9.18
C ALA A 15 10.38 -0.95 8.98
N ALA A 16 9.56 -1.01 7.92
CA ALA A 16 8.81 -2.22 7.59
C ALA A 16 9.74 -3.40 7.28
N ALA A 17 10.77 -3.19 6.44
CA ALA A 17 11.73 -4.22 6.09
C ALA A 17 12.46 -4.77 7.33
N GLY A 18 12.92 -3.90 8.23
CA GLY A 18 13.60 -4.29 9.46
C GLY A 18 12.70 -5.06 10.41
N TYR A 19 11.44 -4.63 10.58
CA TYR A 19 10.45 -5.34 11.37
C TYR A 19 10.23 -6.79 10.88
N TYR A 20 9.96 -6.97 9.58
CA TYR A 20 9.72 -8.30 9.02
C TYR A 20 10.99 -9.15 8.95
N ALA A 21 12.15 -8.55 8.64
CA ALA A 21 13.44 -9.26 8.66
C ALA A 21 13.79 -9.77 10.06
N ARG A 22 13.55 -8.96 11.10
CA ARG A 22 13.79 -9.38 12.49
C ARG A 22 12.84 -10.49 12.93
N ARG A 23 11.57 -10.44 12.51
CA ARG A 23 10.59 -11.53 12.72
C ARG A 23 10.96 -12.81 12.00
N ALA A 24 11.65 -12.72 10.86
CA ALA A 24 12.19 -13.88 10.15
C ALA A 24 13.46 -14.47 10.81
N GLY A 25 13.93 -13.92 11.93
CA GLY A 25 15.06 -14.44 12.70
C GLY A 25 16.42 -13.88 12.33
N LEU A 26 16.49 -12.88 11.43
CA LEU A 26 17.75 -12.28 11.01
C LEU A 26 18.32 -11.34 12.08
N ASN A 27 19.64 -11.29 12.19
CA ASN A 27 20.37 -10.25 12.90
C ASN A 27 20.48 -9.00 12.02
N VAL A 28 19.63 -8.00 12.31
CA VAL A 28 19.45 -6.81 11.45
C VAL A 28 20.08 -5.58 12.09
N LEU A 29 20.88 -4.85 11.33
CA LEU A 29 21.29 -3.48 11.65
C LEU A 29 20.46 -2.51 10.82
N MET A 30 19.82 -1.54 11.47
CA MET A 30 19.13 -0.43 10.81
C MET A 30 19.87 0.86 11.12
N THR A 31 20.21 1.62 10.08
CA THR A 31 20.86 2.93 10.22
C THR A 31 20.05 4.00 9.51
N ASP A 32 20.12 5.23 10.02
CA ASP A 32 19.49 6.39 9.41
C ASP A 32 20.34 7.64 9.66
N ALA A 33 20.20 8.65 8.81
CA ALA A 33 20.90 9.92 8.96
C ALA A 33 20.31 10.76 10.11
N HIS A 34 19.06 10.50 10.49
CA HIS A 34 18.33 11.17 11.56
C HIS A 34 17.70 10.16 12.53
N GLN A 35 16.84 10.61 13.45
CA GLN A 35 16.13 9.74 14.38
C GLN A 35 14.66 9.59 13.98
N PRO A 36 14.23 8.46 13.35
CA PRO A 36 12.84 8.27 12.97
C PRO A 36 11.88 8.23 14.18
N PRO A 37 10.64 8.76 14.04
CA PRO A 37 10.15 9.54 12.90
C PRO A 37 10.70 10.98 12.91
N HIS A 38 11.21 11.44 11.76
CA HIS A 38 11.82 12.77 11.59
C HIS A 38 11.25 13.53 10.36
N GLN A 39 11.59 14.82 10.19
CA GLN A 39 11.00 15.71 9.16
C GLN A 39 11.78 15.80 7.84
N GLU A 40 12.98 15.24 7.80
CA GLU A 40 13.92 15.31 6.68
C GLU A 40 13.64 14.25 5.60
N GLY A 41 12.72 13.31 5.87
CA GLY A 41 12.34 12.22 4.97
C GLY A 41 10.87 12.26 4.55
N SER A 42 10.48 11.51 3.52
CA SER A 42 9.14 11.58 2.91
C SER A 42 8.00 10.94 3.71
N HIS A 43 8.22 10.54 4.96
CA HIS A 43 7.22 9.92 5.84
C HIS A 43 6.55 10.89 6.80
N HIS A 44 7.06 12.13 6.92
CA HIS A 44 6.48 13.14 7.82
C HIS A 44 5.07 13.58 7.41
N GLY A 45 4.36 14.32 8.25
CA GLY A 45 2.97 14.68 7.98
C GLY A 45 2.02 13.56 8.40
N SER A 46 0.86 13.95 8.91
CA SER A 46 0.05 13.11 9.79
C SER A 46 -0.60 11.89 9.13
N SER A 47 -0.83 11.90 7.83
CA SER A 47 -1.60 10.86 7.14
C SER A 47 -1.07 10.57 5.74
N ARG A 48 -1.41 9.38 5.23
CA ARG A 48 -1.14 8.91 3.87
C ARG A 48 -2.36 8.19 3.32
N LEU A 49 -2.57 8.28 2.01
CA LEU A 49 -3.68 7.63 1.33
C LEU A 49 -3.25 6.26 0.81
N ILE A 50 -4.05 5.24 1.10
CA ILE A 50 -4.01 3.92 0.46
C ILE A 50 -5.19 3.81 -0.52
N ARG A 51 -4.95 3.29 -1.75
CA ARG A 51 -6.00 3.12 -2.78
C ARG A 51 -5.92 1.72 -3.38
N HIS A 52 -7.07 1.05 -3.48
CA HIS A 52 -7.16 -0.24 -4.18
C HIS A 52 -7.36 -0.06 -5.69
N ALA A 53 -8.14 0.95 -6.09
CA ALA A 53 -8.28 1.36 -7.47
C ALA A 53 -7.03 2.16 -7.89
N TYR A 54 -6.06 1.47 -8.47
CA TYR A 54 -4.76 2.02 -8.83
C TYR A 54 -4.73 2.38 -10.32
N GLY A 55 -4.81 3.68 -10.63
CA GLY A 55 -4.83 4.20 -12.01
C GLY A 55 -3.49 4.07 -12.72
N GLU A 56 -2.42 3.93 -11.94
CA GLU A 56 -1.03 3.79 -12.39
C GLU A 56 -0.73 2.38 -12.93
N GLY A 57 -1.66 1.44 -12.78
CA GLY A 57 -1.63 0.13 -13.42
C GLY A 57 -2.12 -1.01 -12.53
N GLU A 58 -2.83 -1.96 -13.14
CA GLU A 58 -3.42 -3.12 -12.46
C GLU A 58 -2.38 -4.01 -11.74
N LYS A 59 -1.12 -3.98 -12.18
CA LYS A 59 -0.01 -4.71 -11.57
C LYS A 59 0.24 -4.35 -10.09
N TYR A 60 -0.21 -3.18 -9.64
CA TYR A 60 -0.08 -2.76 -8.25
C TYR A 60 -1.22 -3.25 -7.34
N VAL A 61 -2.33 -3.74 -7.92
CA VAL A 61 -3.51 -4.16 -7.15
C VAL A 61 -3.19 -5.31 -6.19
N PRO A 62 -2.47 -6.38 -6.59
CA PRO A 62 -2.10 -7.44 -5.64
C PRO A 62 -1.22 -6.93 -4.50
N LEU A 63 -0.31 -5.99 -4.79
CA LEU A 63 0.61 -5.42 -3.80
C LEU A 63 -0.14 -4.60 -2.75
N VAL A 64 -1.08 -3.72 -3.18
CA VAL A 64 -1.83 -2.88 -2.23
C VAL A 64 -2.83 -3.70 -1.40
N LEU A 65 -3.42 -4.77 -1.97
CA LEU A 65 -4.26 -5.68 -1.20
C LEU A 65 -3.45 -6.40 -0.11
N ARG A 66 -2.22 -6.84 -0.39
CA ARG A 66 -1.36 -7.40 0.65
C ARG A 66 -0.93 -6.33 1.65
N ALA A 67 -0.63 -5.12 1.21
CA ALA A 67 -0.28 -4.02 2.11
C ALA A 67 -1.43 -3.70 3.09
N GLN A 68 -2.68 -3.69 2.63
CA GLN A 68 -3.87 -3.52 3.48
C GLN A 68 -3.91 -4.58 4.59
N GLN A 69 -3.75 -5.86 4.25
CA GLN A 69 -3.71 -6.94 5.24
C GLN A 69 -2.60 -6.74 6.28
N LEU A 70 -1.41 -6.32 5.84
CA LEU A 70 -0.28 -6.09 6.75
C LEU A 70 -0.50 -4.87 7.66
N TRP A 71 -1.23 -3.87 7.21
CA TRP A 71 -1.64 -2.74 8.05
C TRP A 71 -2.70 -3.14 9.07
N ASP A 72 -3.64 -4.00 8.69
CA ASP A 72 -4.63 -4.55 9.62
C ASP A 72 -3.93 -5.40 10.70
N GLU A 73 -3.00 -6.28 10.29
CA GLU A 73 -2.13 -7.06 11.22
C GLU A 73 -1.32 -6.13 12.14
N LEU A 74 -0.78 -5.01 11.63
CA LEU A 74 -0.02 -4.06 12.45
C LEU A 74 -0.91 -3.34 13.47
N ALA A 75 -2.13 -2.97 13.09
CA ALA A 75 -3.10 -2.35 13.98
C ALA A 75 -3.48 -3.27 15.15
N GLU A 76 -3.64 -4.58 14.87
CA GLU A 76 -3.87 -5.59 15.91
C GLU A 76 -2.69 -5.69 16.88
N ILE A 77 -1.45 -5.66 16.36
CA ILE A 77 -0.23 -5.78 17.17
C ILE A 77 0.03 -4.52 18.00
N SER A 78 -0.20 -3.33 17.44
CA SER A 78 0.06 -2.05 18.11
C SER A 78 -1.06 -1.66 19.08
N GLY A 79 -2.28 -2.16 18.86
CA GLY A 79 -3.48 -1.67 19.55
C GLY A 79 -3.92 -0.28 19.09
N GLU A 80 -3.33 0.24 18.01
CA GLU A 80 -3.65 1.56 17.44
C GLU A 80 -4.37 1.42 16.10
N ALA A 81 -5.31 2.33 15.81
CA ALA A 81 -5.97 2.40 14.52
C ALA A 81 -5.02 2.98 13.45
N CYS A 82 -4.19 2.12 12.84
CA CYS A 82 -3.24 2.52 11.79
C CYS A 82 -3.92 2.89 10.46
N LEU A 83 -5.08 2.30 10.17
CA LEU A 83 -5.89 2.63 9.00
C LEU A 83 -7.28 3.11 9.41
N ASN A 84 -7.58 4.34 9.04
CA ASN A 84 -8.94 4.84 8.99
C ASN A 84 -9.50 4.54 7.60
N ALA A 85 -10.78 4.18 7.49
CA ALA A 85 -11.42 3.81 6.23
C ALA A 85 -12.33 4.90 5.64
N PRO A 86 -11.88 6.14 5.37
CA PRO A 86 -12.65 7.05 4.53
C PRO A 86 -12.61 6.54 3.09
N ALA A 87 -13.77 6.54 2.43
CA ALA A 87 -13.83 6.20 1.01
C ALA A 87 -12.98 7.19 0.18
N SER A 88 -12.13 6.68 -0.70
CA SER A 88 -11.40 7.52 -1.66
C SER A 88 -12.28 7.82 -2.87
N LEU A 89 -12.43 9.11 -3.24
CA LEU A 89 -13.07 9.52 -4.48
C LEU A 89 -12.00 9.85 -5.52
N THR A 90 -12.17 9.37 -6.76
CA THR A 90 -11.34 9.75 -7.90
C THR A 90 -12.25 10.27 -9.00
N SER A 91 -12.06 11.53 -9.39
CA SER A 91 -12.75 12.16 -10.52
C SER A 91 -11.91 12.06 -11.79
N ALA A 92 -12.54 11.75 -12.92
CA ALA A 92 -11.94 11.83 -14.25
C ALA A 92 -12.80 12.72 -15.15
N PRO A 93 -12.22 13.43 -16.15
CA PRO A 93 -13.01 14.15 -17.13
C PRO A 93 -13.98 13.19 -17.86
N PRO A 94 -15.15 13.68 -18.32
CA PRO A 94 -16.06 12.85 -19.09
C PRO A 94 -15.32 12.28 -20.31
N ALA A 95 -15.37 10.96 -20.48
CA ALA A 95 -14.88 10.33 -21.70
C ALA A 95 -15.65 10.92 -22.91
N PRO A 96 -15.01 11.12 -24.08
CA PRO A 96 -15.73 11.56 -25.27
C PRO A 96 -16.89 10.60 -25.52
N LEU A 97 -18.07 11.20 -25.79
CA LEU A 97 -19.29 10.47 -26.13
C LEU A 97 -18.98 9.40 -27.18
N PHE A 98 -19.38 8.16 -26.88
CA PHE A 98 -19.29 7.04 -27.79
C PHE A 98 -19.86 7.43 -29.17
N SER A 99 -19.04 7.42 -30.22
CA SER A 99 -19.52 7.58 -31.59
C SER A 99 -20.17 6.25 -32.03
N PRO A 100 -21.41 6.24 -32.55
CA PRO A 100 -22.17 5.00 -32.82
C PRO A 100 -21.62 4.13 -33.95
N THR A 101 -20.51 4.50 -34.59
CA THR A 101 -19.95 3.80 -35.76
C THR A 101 -18.76 2.89 -35.48
N SER A 102 -18.28 2.82 -34.23
CA SER A 102 -17.25 1.84 -33.86
C SER A 102 -17.89 0.55 -33.32
N PRO A 103 -17.43 -0.65 -33.74
CA PRO A 103 -17.84 -1.88 -33.06
C PRO A 103 -17.52 -1.71 -31.57
N PRO A 104 -18.38 -2.19 -30.65
CA PRO A 104 -18.17 -1.97 -29.23
C PRO A 104 -16.79 -2.50 -28.85
N ALA A 105 -15.87 -1.59 -28.53
CA ALA A 105 -14.69 -1.95 -27.77
C ALA A 105 -15.22 -2.64 -26.51
N PRO A 106 -14.68 -3.80 -26.11
CA PRO A 106 -15.14 -4.46 -24.90
C PRO A 106 -14.98 -3.45 -23.77
N VAL A 107 -16.12 -2.95 -23.27
CA VAL A 107 -16.18 -2.31 -21.96
C VAL A 107 -15.75 -3.40 -21.00
N ARG A 108 -14.44 -3.43 -20.71
CA ARG A 108 -13.90 -4.20 -19.61
C ARG A 108 -14.19 -3.39 -18.35
N SER A 109 -15.48 -3.20 -18.06
CA SER A 109 -15.95 -2.97 -16.70
C SER A 109 -15.77 -4.29 -15.96
N SER A 110 -14.52 -4.65 -15.66
CA SER A 110 -14.24 -5.74 -14.73
C SER A 110 -14.50 -5.26 -13.29
N LEU A 111 -15.72 -4.78 -13.04
CA LEU A 111 -16.39 -4.86 -11.76
C LEU A 111 -17.09 -6.23 -11.68
N ARG A 112 -16.30 -7.32 -11.72
CA ARG A 112 -16.68 -8.58 -11.07
C ARG A 112 -16.09 -8.60 -9.66
N TRP A 113 -16.50 -7.63 -8.84
CA TRP A 113 -16.16 -7.63 -7.41
C TRP A 113 -16.89 -8.77 -6.66
N LYS A 114 -18.00 -9.28 -7.21
CA LYS A 114 -18.87 -10.28 -6.56
C LYS A 114 -18.36 -11.73 -6.56
N SER A 115 -17.21 -12.05 -7.16
CA SER A 115 -16.70 -13.44 -7.20
C SER A 115 -15.62 -13.78 -6.17
N TRP A 116 -15.14 -12.80 -5.39
CA TRP A 116 -13.99 -12.98 -4.48
C TRP A 116 -14.31 -12.76 -3.01
N MET A 117 -15.58 -12.58 -2.64
CA MET A 117 -15.99 -12.61 -1.23
C MET A 117 -16.24 -14.06 -0.80
N PRO A 118 -15.61 -14.57 0.28
CA PRO A 118 -16.09 -15.77 0.94
C PRO A 118 -17.51 -15.47 1.43
N ARG A 119 -18.46 -16.33 1.06
CA ARG A 119 -19.81 -16.27 1.64
C ARG A 119 -19.76 -16.76 3.10
N PRO A 120 -20.61 -16.23 3.99
CA PRO A 120 -20.77 -16.77 5.34
C PRO A 120 -21.29 -18.20 5.31
#